data_AF-A0A941Q0U1-F1
#
_entry.id   AF-A0A941Q0U1-F1
#
_cell.length_a   1.000
_cell.length_b   1.000
_cell.length_c   1.000
_cell.angle_alpha   90.00
_cell.angle_beta   90.00
_cell.angle_gamma   90.00
#
_symmetry.space_group_name_H-M   'P 1'
#
loop_
_entity.id
_entity.type
_entity.pdbx_description
1 polymer ?
#
loop_
_entity_poly.entity_id
_entity_poly.type
_entity_poly.pdbx_seq_one_letter_code
_entity_poly.pdbx_strand_id
1 'polypeptide(L)'
;MQIVKYLIAVVLAAFAVQASAQVHQARGQYTLSYKDSVGTFGRKEAPTEIKQRAQQEAALRAVETYYAEAGQSESANFDAIRGKILENQSRYILDTTVISETDNTKDLQYSVVVRASLHVANLRNAVQASSAVAKAADGEKSALSFVFVSRQVDSTKNYDDRVFKRQDSSASLTGSRQDRAAVSEKTSEGESVKRTQVSTHGSASQEVDRSVSISAKSTVTSETGGSTVSRANESTWRVVPSANLNQVFIAQFSQAGYDVIEAAMVESEKFKVSEIEADYKSGNDLQPKTLRSIAAGMKEAQIPYIALGTLDVGFPAKDAQTGLVRVSVTVNAKVWDVTRPIPRTRAAVGPVVYSGVGPSEEEARGNALKSAANSASQELSSRMTTMGLR
;
A
#
# COMPACT_ATOMS: atom_id res chain seq x y z
N MET A 1 -55.46 -24.85 7.17
CA MET A 1 -54.92 -23.89 6.18
C MET A 1 -54.52 -22.51 6.74
N GLN A 2 -54.95 -22.12 7.95
CA GLN A 2 -54.53 -20.82 8.53
C GLN A 2 -53.11 -20.85 9.13
N ILE A 3 -52.70 -21.97 9.75
CA ILE A 3 -51.37 -22.11 10.39
C ILE A 3 -50.23 -21.99 9.37
N VAL A 4 -50.41 -22.55 8.16
CA VAL A 4 -49.43 -22.43 7.06
C VAL A 4 -49.28 -20.99 6.57
N LYS A 5 -50.36 -20.19 6.60
CA LYS A 5 -50.31 -18.76 6.22
C LYS A 5 -49.53 -17.94 7.24
N TYR A 6 -49.69 -18.22 8.54
CA TYR A 6 -48.91 -17.54 9.58
C TYR A 6 -47.43 -17.95 9.57
N LEU A 7 -47.13 -19.21 9.26
CA LEU A 7 -45.76 -19.70 9.19
C LEU A 7 -45.01 -19.12 7.98
N ILE A 8 -45.68 -18.95 6.84
CA ILE A 8 -45.12 -18.26 5.66
C ILE A 8 -44.93 -16.76 5.94
N ALA A 9 -45.84 -16.11 6.67
CA ALA A 9 -45.71 -14.70 7.04
C ALA A 9 -44.56 -14.42 8.01
N VAL A 10 -44.30 -15.33 8.96
CA VAL A 10 -43.17 -15.22 9.90
C VAL A 10 -41.82 -15.49 9.20
N VAL A 11 -41.78 -16.41 8.23
CA VAL A 11 -40.57 -16.65 7.43
C VAL A 11 -40.28 -15.49 6.46
N LEU A 12 -41.30 -14.84 5.90
CA LEU A 12 -41.12 -13.63 5.07
C LEU A 12 -40.68 -12.40 5.89
N ALA A 13 -41.10 -12.29 7.15
CA ALA A 13 -40.64 -11.21 8.04
C ALA A 13 -39.17 -11.39 8.48
N ALA A 14 -38.67 -12.62 8.54
CA ALA A 14 -37.27 -12.92 8.86
C ALA A 14 -36.30 -12.67 7.68
N PHE A 15 -36.81 -12.56 6.46
CA PHE A 15 -36.04 -12.20 5.25
C PHE A 15 -36.23 -10.74 4.82
N ALA A 16 -36.73 -9.87 5.71
CA ALA A 16 -36.52 -8.45 5.56
C ALA A 16 -35.03 -8.15 5.78
N VAL A 17 -34.23 -8.40 4.72
CA VAL A 17 -32.89 -7.84 4.59
C VAL A 17 -33.05 -6.36 4.87
N GLN A 18 -32.51 -5.93 6.01
CA GLN A 18 -32.33 -4.51 6.26
C GLN A 18 -31.45 -4.02 5.11
N ALA A 19 -32.08 -3.40 4.11
CA ALA A 19 -31.38 -2.50 3.23
C ALA A 19 -30.93 -1.36 4.13
N SER A 20 -29.77 -1.54 4.75
CA SER A 20 -29.11 -0.49 5.50
C SER A 20 -28.82 0.60 4.49
N ALA A 21 -29.72 1.57 4.40
CA ALA A 21 -29.36 2.86 3.85
C ALA A 21 -28.11 3.28 4.64
N GLN A 22 -26.97 3.36 3.96
CA GLN A 22 -25.73 3.82 4.57
C GLN A 22 -25.93 5.31 4.88
N VAL A 23 -26.51 5.59 6.04
CA VAL A 23 -26.65 6.94 6.55
C VAL A 23 -25.33 7.28 7.21
N HIS A 24 -24.67 8.31 6.69
CA HIS A 24 -23.41 8.79 7.26
C HIS A 24 -23.64 10.13 7.97
N GLN A 25 -23.09 10.30 9.16
CA GLN A 25 -23.20 11.57 9.88
C GLN A 25 -21.95 12.41 9.64
N ALA A 26 -22.13 13.57 9.02
CA ALA A 26 -21.06 14.53 8.81
C ALA A 26 -21.34 15.84 9.54
N ARG A 27 -20.29 16.58 9.89
CA ARG A 27 -20.39 17.90 10.50
C ARG A 27 -20.01 18.96 9.49
N GLY A 28 -20.73 20.07 9.51
CA GLY A 28 -20.43 21.24 8.69
C GLY A 28 -20.57 22.51 9.51
N GLN A 29 -19.66 23.46 9.28
CA GLN A 29 -19.70 24.77 9.90
C GLN A 29 -19.73 25.83 8.80
N TYR A 30 -20.54 26.86 9.00
CA TYR A 30 -20.56 28.01 8.11
C TYR A 30 -20.76 29.30 8.91
N THR A 31 -20.08 30.36 8.46
CA THR A 31 -20.17 31.70 9.05
C THR A 31 -20.53 32.69 7.97
N LEU A 32 -21.59 33.47 8.19
CA LEU A 32 -22.06 34.48 7.26
C LEU A 32 -22.13 35.85 7.96
N SER A 33 -21.59 36.87 7.29
CA SER A 33 -21.77 38.26 7.70
C SER A 33 -23.12 38.78 7.24
N TYR A 34 -23.85 39.45 8.12
CA TYR A 34 -25.16 40.04 7.84
C TYR A 34 -25.15 41.57 7.86
N LYS A 35 -23.96 42.17 7.80
CA LYS A 35 -23.74 43.62 7.79
C LYS A 35 -24.57 44.37 6.75
N ASP A 36 -24.72 43.81 5.56
CA ASP A 36 -25.45 44.44 4.45
C ASP A 36 -26.97 44.21 4.53
N SER A 37 -27.43 43.28 5.36
CA SER A 37 -28.85 42.92 5.53
C SER A 37 -29.53 43.65 6.69
N VAL A 38 -28.73 44.25 7.57
CA VAL A 38 -29.22 45.07 8.69
C VAL A 38 -29.20 46.52 8.22
N GLY A 39 -30.36 47.03 7.82
CA GLY A 39 -30.53 48.47 7.58
C GLY A 39 -30.13 49.28 8.80
N THR A 40 -29.78 50.56 8.60
CA THR A 40 -29.29 51.51 9.62
C THR A 40 -30.15 51.64 10.88
N PHE A 41 -31.37 51.09 10.87
CA PHE A 41 -32.26 51.03 12.01
C PHE A 41 -32.92 49.64 12.10
N GLY A 42 -32.51 48.78 13.04
CA GLY A 42 -33.50 47.92 13.69
C GLY A 42 -33.20 46.45 14.02
N ARG A 43 -32.06 45.83 13.70
CA ARG A 43 -31.83 44.42 14.13
C ARG A 43 -30.43 44.18 14.69
N LYS A 44 -30.35 43.90 15.99
CA LYS A 44 -29.12 43.47 16.68
C LYS A 44 -28.83 41.98 16.53
N GLU A 45 -29.77 41.22 15.96
CA GLU A 45 -29.67 39.77 15.78
C GLU A 45 -29.82 39.43 14.29
N ALA A 46 -29.24 38.30 13.89
CA ALA A 46 -29.30 37.79 12.53
C ALA A 46 -30.76 37.54 12.09
N PRO A 47 -31.20 38.07 10.94
CA PRO A 47 -32.51 37.78 10.37
C PRO A 47 -32.72 36.26 10.17
N THR A 48 -33.98 35.80 10.24
CA THR A 48 -34.33 34.39 10.04
C THR A 48 -33.87 33.86 8.69
N GLU A 49 -33.91 34.67 7.63
CA GLU A 49 -33.41 34.31 6.30
C GLU A 49 -31.89 34.05 6.30
N ILE A 50 -31.12 34.85 7.05
CA ILE A 50 -29.67 34.65 7.22
C ILE A 50 -29.40 33.36 7.99
N LYS A 51 -30.18 33.10 9.05
CA LYS A 51 -30.06 31.85 9.82
C LYS A 51 -30.36 30.63 8.95
N GLN A 52 -31.44 30.65 8.16
CA GLN A 52 -31.79 29.57 7.24
C GLN A 52 -30.73 29.37 6.16
N ARG A 53 -30.24 30.44 5.54
CA ARG A 53 -29.19 30.36 4.52
C ARG A 53 -27.88 29.82 5.10
N ALA A 54 -27.49 30.26 6.29
CA ALA A 54 -26.31 29.75 6.97
C ALA A 54 -26.45 28.27 7.34
N GLN A 55 -27.64 27.82 7.75
CA GLN A 55 -27.92 26.40 7.99
C GLN A 55 -27.83 25.57 6.70
N GLN A 56 -28.36 26.06 5.58
CA GLN A 56 -28.26 25.37 4.28
C GLN A 56 -26.81 25.26 3.80
N GLU A 57 -26.04 26.34 3.88
CA GLU A 57 -24.62 26.33 3.51
C GLU A 57 -23.80 25.45 4.47
N ALA A 58 -24.11 25.46 5.76
CA ALA A 58 -23.47 24.55 6.72
C ALA A 58 -23.80 23.08 6.42
N ALA A 59 -25.02 22.77 6.00
CA ALA A 59 -25.41 21.44 5.60
C ALA A 59 -24.66 20.99 4.33
N LEU A 60 -24.47 21.90 3.36
CA LEU A 60 -23.63 21.64 2.19
C LEU A 60 -22.15 21.41 2.58
N ARG A 61 -21.61 22.21 3.51
CA ARG A 61 -20.26 22.01 4.05
C ARG A 61 -20.10 20.66 4.76
N ALA A 62 -21.17 20.13 5.35
CA ALA A 62 -21.14 18.77 5.91
C ALA A 62 -20.99 17.71 4.81
N VAL A 63 -21.68 17.88 3.67
CA VAL A 63 -21.50 17.00 2.49
C VAL A 63 -20.09 17.14 1.92
N GLU A 64 -19.58 18.37 1.77
CA GLU A 64 -18.21 18.61 1.31
C GLU A 64 -17.18 17.94 2.22
N THR A 65 -17.37 18.03 3.54
CA THR A 65 -16.49 17.38 4.54
C THR A 65 -16.48 15.86 4.35
N TYR A 66 -17.64 15.24 4.12
CA TYR A 66 -17.72 13.81 3.83
C TYR A 66 -16.90 13.40 2.61
N TYR A 67 -16.97 14.16 1.51
CA TYR A 67 -16.16 13.89 0.31
C TYR A 67 -14.68 14.24 0.48
N ALA A 68 -14.36 15.25 1.28
CA ALA A 68 -12.99 15.63 1.62
C ALA A 68 -12.28 14.55 2.45
N GLU A 69 -12.97 13.96 3.43
CA GLU A 69 -12.46 12.84 4.23
C GLU A 69 -12.19 11.59 3.39
N ALA A 70 -12.97 11.37 2.33
CA ALA A 70 -12.81 10.25 1.41
C ALA A 70 -11.63 10.42 0.42
N GLY A 71 -11.11 11.64 0.27
CA GLY A 71 -9.90 11.93 -0.51
C GLY A 71 -10.12 12.85 -1.72
N GLN A 72 -9.02 13.15 -2.43
CA GLN A 72 -8.99 14.18 -3.46
C GLN A 72 -9.91 13.88 -4.67
N SER A 73 -9.96 12.64 -5.14
CA SER A 73 -10.82 12.26 -6.28
C SER A 73 -12.30 12.35 -5.91
N GLU A 74 -12.66 11.98 -4.68
CA GLU A 74 -14.02 12.10 -4.18
C GLU A 74 -14.41 13.58 -4.00
N SER A 75 -13.48 14.43 -3.56
CA SER A 75 -13.70 15.89 -3.53
C SER A 75 -13.98 16.47 -4.92
N ALA A 76 -13.23 16.05 -5.94
CA ALA A 76 -13.47 16.50 -7.31
C ALA A 76 -14.84 16.01 -7.85
N ASN A 77 -15.27 14.81 -7.45
CA ASN A 77 -16.60 14.31 -7.77
C ASN A 77 -17.71 15.12 -7.12
N PHE A 78 -17.50 15.59 -5.88
CA PHE A 78 -18.44 16.49 -5.19
C PHE A 78 -18.65 17.79 -5.96
N ASP A 79 -17.57 18.42 -6.44
CA ASP A 79 -17.68 19.65 -7.24
C ASP A 79 -18.56 19.46 -8.48
N ALA A 80 -18.49 18.29 -9.12
CA ALA A 80 -19.32 17.94 -10.28
C ALA A 80 -20.81 17.72 -9.97
N ILE A 81 -21.18 17.49 -8.69
CA ILE A 81 -22.57 17.29 -8.26
C ILE A 81 -23.10 18.38 -7.32
N ARG A 82 -22.26 19.33 -6.91
CA ARG A 82 -22.60 20.39 -5.96
C ARG A 82 -23.87 21.14 -6.34
N GLY A 83 -24.01 21.51 -7.63
CA GLY A 83 -25.22 22.16 -8.14
C GLY A 83 -26.48 21.31 -7.96
N LYS A 84 -26.41 20.01 -8.26
CA LYS A 84 -27.53 19.07 -8.10
C LYS A 84 -27.95 18.90 -6.64
N ILE A 85 -26.98 18.96 -5.71
CA ILE A 85 -27.26 18.89 -4.27
C ILE A 85 -27.99 20.16 -3.82
N LEU A 86 -27.54 21.33 -4.27
CA LEU A 86 -28.18 22.61 -3.94
C LEU A 86 -29.63 22.70 -4.44
N GLU A 87 -29.92 22.15 -5.62
CA GLU A 87 -31.27 22.11 -6.19
C GLU A 87 -32.23 21.17 -5.43
N ASN A 88 -31.73 20.07 -4.87
CA ASN A 88 -32.56 19.03 -4.24
C ASN A 88 -31.97 18.52 -2.92
N GLN A 89 -31.76 19.42 -1.96
CA GLN A 89 -31.08 19.10 -0.70
C GLN A 89 -31.75 17.94 0.08
N SER A 90 -33.08 17.90 0.12
CA SER A 90 -33.86 16.86 0.84
C SER A 90 -33.63 15.44 0.33
N ARG A 91 -33.14 15.28 -0.91
CA ARG A 91 -32.82 13.96 -1.48
C ARG A 91 -31.49 13.41 -0.94
N TYR A 92 -30.56 14.29 -0.60
CA TYR A 92 -29.20 13.94 -0.21
C TYR A 92 -28.95 14.08 1.29
N ILE A 93 -29.68 14.97 1.95
CA ILE A 93 -29.61 15.23 3.38
C ILE A 93 -30.94 14.80 3.99
N LEU A 94 -30.90 13.73 4.78
CA LEU A 94 -32.08 13.13 5.41
C LEU A 94 -32.54 13.95 6.61
N ASP A 95 -31.58 14.43 7.40
CA ASP A 95 -31.82 15.18 8.63
C ASP A 95 -30.67 16.15 8.88
N THR A 96 -30.97 17.29 9.48
CA THR A 96 -29.98 18.30 9.88
C THR A 96 -30.28 18.75 11.29
N THR A 97 -29.35 18.47 12.19
CA THR A 97 -29.42 18.90 13.59
C THR A 97 -28.44 20.04 13.81
N VAL A 98 -28.91 21.12 14.42
CA VAL A 98 -28.05 22.23 14.81
C VAL A 98 -27.34 21.86 16.11
N ILE A 99 -26.00 21.88 16.09
CA ILE A 99 -25.17 21.58 17.27
C ILE A 99 -24.93 22.87 18.07
N SER A 100 -24.60 23.95 17.37
CA SER A 100 -24.34 25.25 18.00
C SER A 100 -24.66 26.39 17.05
N GLU A 101 -25.24 27.44 17.60
CA GLU A 101 -25.44 28.71 16.92
C GLU A 101 -24.76 29.82 17.74
N THR A 102 -24.00 30.65 17.05
CA THR A 102 -23.34 31.81 17.64
C THR A 102 -23.68 33.03 16.82
N ASP A 103 -24.43 33.96 17.42
CA ASP A 103 -24.71 35.27 16.84
C ASP A 103 -23.78 36.31 17.50
N ASN A 104 -22.77 36.76 16.75
CA ASN A 104 -21.92 37.84 17.18
C ASN A 104 -22.48 39.17 16.70
N THR A 105 -23.28 39.79 17.57
CA THR A 105 -23.93 41.08 17.31
C THR A 105 -22.97 42.26 17.21
N LYS A 106 -21.71 42.11 17.66
CA LYS A 106 -20.68 43.15 17.56
C LYS A 106 -20.07 43.18 16.16
N ASP A 107 -19.75 42.00 15.64
CA ASP A 107 -19.14 41.84 14.32
C ASP A 107 -20.17 41.60 13.20
N LEU A 108 -21.46 41.52 13.56
CA LEU A 108 -22.58 41.22 12.66
C LEU A 108 -22.35 39.90 11.89
N GLN A 109 -21.87 38.89 12.61
CA GLN A 109 -21.56 37.57 12.06
C GLN A 109 -22.42 36.50 12.72
N TYR A 110 -23.01 35.65 11.90
CA TYR A 110 -23.75 34.49 12.34
C TYR A 110 -22.96 33.23 11.98
N SER A 111 -22.62 32.41 12.96
CA SER A 111 -21.96 31.12 12.78
C SER A 111 -22.87 29.99 13.24
N VAL A 112 -22.98 28.95 12.42
CA VAL A 112 -23.76 27.76 12.76
C VAL A 112 -22.93 26.51 12.48
N VAL A 113 -23.01 25.56 13.40
CA VAL A 113 -22.46 24.21 13.25
C VAL A 113 -23.63 23.24 13.20
N VAL A 114 -23.69 22.45 12.12
CA VAL A 114 -24.72 21.45 11.92
C VAL A 114 -24.11 20.05 11.85
N ARG A 115 -24.89 19.06 12.28
CA ARG A 115 -24.66 17.65 11.97
C ARG A 115 -25.75 17.20 11.01
N ALA A 116 -25.32 16.80 9.83
CA ALA A 116 -26.19 16.32 8.77
C ALA A 116 -26.11 14.80 8.66
N SER A 117 -27.28 14.16 8.55
CA SER A 117 -27.43 12.75 8.21
C SER A 117 -27.52 12.62 6.69
N LEU A 118 -26.49 12.08 6.07
CA LEU A 118 -26.31 12.02 4.62
C LEU A 118 -26.83 10.71 4.05
N HIS A 119 -27.55 10.80 2.93
CA HIS A 119 -27.95 9.66 2.14
C HIS A 119 -26.83 9.25 1.17
N VAL A 120 -25.89 8.43 1.65
CA VAL A 120 -24.69 8.04 0.87
C VAL A 120 -25.05 7.40 -0.47
N ALA A 121 -26.10 6.56 -0.53
CA ALA A 121 -26.49 5.93 -1.79
C ALA A 121 -26.93 6.94 -2.86
N ASN A 122 -27.73 7.96 -2.50
CA ASN A 122 -28.17 9.00 -3.44
C ASN A 122 -26.99 9.88 -3.87
N LEU A 123 -26.08 10.20 -2.95
CA LEU A 123 -24.86 10.92 -3.23
C LEU A 123 -23.98 10.16 -4.25
N ARG A 124 -23.76 8.86 -4.03
CA ARG A 124 -23.04 7.98 -4.98
C ARG A 124 -23.73 7.91 -6.34
N ASN A 125 -25.05 7.73 -6.38
CA ASN A 125 -25.82 7.68 -7.61
C ASN A 125 -25.73 9.01 -8.39
N ALA A 126 -25.69 10.15 -7.69
CA ALA A 126 -25.52 11.45 -8.33
C ALA A 126 -24.13 11.61 -8.96
N VAL A 127 -23.08 11.16 -8.27
CA VAL A 127 -21.70 11.13 -8.81
C VAL A 127 -21.65 10.24 -10.04
N GLN A 128 -22.18 9.02 -9.94
CA GLN A 128 -22.23 8.07 -11.03
C GLN A 128 -22.96 8.65 -12.24
N ALA A 129 -24.17 9.20 -12.07
CA ALA A 129 -24.91 9.82 -13.17
C ALA A 129 -24.22 11.05 -13.79
N SER A 130 -23.27 11.66 -13.07
CA SER A 130 -22.44 12.75 -13.59
C SER A 130 -21.18 12.26 -14.31
N SER A 131 -20.80 10.99 -14.16
CA SER A 131 -19.56 10.41 -14.70
C SER A 131 -19.55 10.35 -16.22
N ALA A 132 -18.35 10.27 -16.80
CA ALA A 132 -18.16 10.20 -18.25
C ALA A 132 -18.67 8.86 -18.83
N VAL A 133 -18.45 7.76 -18.10
CA VAL A 133 -18.88 6.39 -18.45
C VAL A 133 -20.39 6.21 -18.35
N ALA A 134 -21.05 6.81 -17.36
CA ALA A 134 -22.52 6.70 -17.24
C ALA A 134 -23.26 7.49 -18.33
N LYS A 135 -22.61 8.49 -18.92
CA LYS A 135 -23.14 9.29 -20.05
C LYS A 135 -22.81 8.68 -21.41
N ALA A 136 -21.91 7.70 -21.47
CA ALA A 136 -21.56 7.01 -22.71
C ALA A 136 -22.70 6.06 -23.12
N ALA A 137 -22.91 5.91 -24.43
CA ALA A 137 -23.83 4.90 -24.94
C ALA A 137 -23.30 3.49 -24.59
N ASP A 138 -24.18 2.47 -24.54
CA ASP A 138 -23.77 1.12 -24.15
C ASP A 138 -22.61 0.55 -25.01
N GLY A 139 -22.53 0.91 -26.29
CA GLY A 139 -21.41 0.52 -27.16
C GLY A 139 -20.14 1.36 -27.04
N GLU A 140 -20.18 2.46 -26.26
CA GLU A 140 -19.03 3.36 -26.03
C GLU A 140 -18.44 3.21 -24.61
N LYS A 141 -19.09 2.41 -23.75
CA LYS A 141 -18.57 2.06 -22.43
C LYS A 141 -17.31 1.25 -22.61
N SER A 142 -16.22 1.64 -21.95
CA SER A 142 -15.01 0.85 -22.10
C SER A 142 -15.12 -0.44 -21.31
N ALA A 143 -14.75 -1.52 -22.00
CA ALA A 143 -14.51 -2.79 -21.33
C ALA A 143 -13.37 -2.64 -20.32
N LEU A 144 -13.58 -3.21 -19.13
CA LEU A 144 -12.63 -3.26 -18.04
C LEU A 144 -12.50 -4.72 -17.59
N SER A 145 -11.28 -5.24 -17.61
CA SER A 145 -10.98 -6.49 -16.90
C SER A 145 -10.28 -6.23 -15.58
N PHE A 146 -10.28 -7.20 -14.68
CA PHE A 146 -9.61 -7.07 -13.40
C PHE A 146 -8.97 -8.39 -12.96
N VAL A 147 -7.85 -8.31 -12.27
CA VAL A 147 -7.21 -9.42 -11.55
C VAL A 147 -6.79 -8.91 -10.18
N PHE A 148 -7.43 -9.43 -9.14
CA PHE A 148 -7.09 -9.15 -7.75
C PHE A 148 -6.72 -10.43 -7.03
N VAL A 149 -5.50 -10.49 -6.51
CA VAL A 149 -4.98 -11.68 -5.84
C VAL A 149 -5.00 -11.44 -4.33
N SER A 150 -5.85 -12.19 -3.62
CA SER A 150 -5.77 -12.25 -2.16
C SER A 150 -4.70 -13.23 -1.74
N ARG A 151 -3.81 -12.80 -0.86
CA ARG A 151 -2.69 -13.61 -0.39
C ARG A 151 -2.44 -13.40 1.10
N GLN A 152 -1.99 -14.44 1.77
CA GLN A 152 -1.65 -14.44 3.19
C GLN A 152 -0.15 -14.72 3.36
N VAL A 153 0.48 -14.11 4.36
CA VAL A 153 1.87 -14.42 4.70
C VAL A 153 1.95 -15.89 5.11
N ASP A 154 2.63 -16.70 4.30
CA ASP A 154 2.78 -18.14 4.51
C ASP A 154 3.95 -18.43 5.47
N SER A 155 5.07 -17.73 5.24
CA SER A 155 6.18 -17.70 6.18
C SER A 155 6.98 -16.41 6.05
N THR A 156 7.41 -15.86 7.19
CA THR A 156 8.41 -14.78 7.25
C THR A 156 9.70 -15.37 7.82
N LYS A 157 10.75 -15.41 6.99
CA LYS A 157 12.09 -15.73 7.49
C LYS A 157 12.71 -14.45 8.01
N ASN A 158 12.76 -14.33 9.34
CA ASN A 158 13.50 -13.28 10.01
C ASN A 158 14.98 -13.70 10.07
N TYR A 159 15.85 -12.88 9.50
CA TYR A 159 17.28 -13.08 9.62
C TYR A 159 17.81 -12.27 10.79
N ASP A 160 18.40 -12.95 11.77
CA ASP A 160 19.12 -12.27 12.84
C ASP A 160 20.43 -11.68 12.31
N ASP A 161 20.83 -10.56 12.89
CA ASP A 161 22.10 -9.92 12.58
C ASP A 161 23.26 -10.85 12.91
N ARG A 162 24.05 -11.21 11.90
CA ARG A 162 25.27 -11.99 12.11
C ARG A 162 26.37 -11.06 12.60
N VAL A 163 26.74 -11.18 13.87
CA VAL A 163 27.85 -10.43 14.48
C VAL A 163 29.16 -11.22 14.35
N PHE A 164 30.12 -10.69 13.61
CA PHE A 164 31.48 -11.23 13.59
C PHE A 164 32.30 -10.60 14.73
N LYS A 165 32.70 -11.42 15.71
CA LYS A 165 33.66 -11.02 16.74
C LYS A 165 34.99 -11.70 16.43
N ARG A 166 36.03 -10.90 16.15
CA ARG A 166 37.40 -11.40 16.08
C ARG A 166 37.95 -11.52 17.50
N GLN A 167 38.46 -12.69 17.86
CA GLN A 167 39.13 -12.92 19.14
C GLN A 167 40.58 -13.29 18.81
N ASP A 168 41.51 -12.39 19.10
CA ASP A 168 42.93 -12.62 18.83
C ASP A 168 43.54 -13.48 19.96
N SER A 169 43.98 -14.69 19.63
CA SER A 169 44.81 -15.52 20.52
C SER A 169 46.27 -15.35 20.13
N SER A 170 47.05 -14.66 20.96
CA SER A 170 48.50 -14.62 20.83
C SER A 170 49.12 -15.86 21.50
N ALA A 171 49.57 -16.82 20.70
CA ALA A 171 50.41 -17.92 21.18
C ALA A 171 51.87 -17.48 21.10
N SER A 172 52.49 -17.15 22.24
CA SER A 172 53.94 -16.94 22.33
C SER A 172 54.65 -18.29 22.44
N LEU A 173 55.29 -18.75 21.36
CA LEU A 173 56.29 -19.84 21.44
C LEU A 173 57.66 -19.25 21.77
N THR A 174 58.07 -19.36 23.04
CA THR A 174 59.44 -19.08 23.46
C THR A 174 60.25 -20.37 23.37
N GLY A 175 61.01 -20.53 22.27
CA GLY A 175 62.02 -21.58 22.12
C GLY A 175 63.42 -20.99 22.26
N SER A 176 64.07 -21.21 23.40
CA SER A 176 65.48 -20.85 23.63
C SER A 176 66.39 -22.01 23.25
N ARG A 177 67.22 -21.83 22.21
CA ARG A 177 68.46 -22.61 22.03
C ARG A 177 69.60 -21.71 21.59
N GLN A 178 70.76 -22.03 22.14
CA GLN A 178 71.92 -21.19 22.39
C GLN A 178 73.02 -21.54 21.39
N ASP A 179 73.32 -20.65 20.44
CA ASP A 179 74.35 -20.91 19.43
C ASP A 179 75.63 -20.12 19.71
N ARG A 180 76.72 -20.87 19.95
CA ARG A 180 78.08 -20.37 20.11
C ARG A 180 78.66 -20.04 18.73
N ALA A 181 79.07 -18.79 18.53
CA ALA A 181 79.83 -18.38 17.34
C ALA A 181 81.24 -18.98 17.35
N ALA A 182 81.54 -19.87 16.41
CA ALA A 182 82.87 -20.36 16.13
C ALA A 182 83.27 -19.89 14.72
N VAL A 183 84.29 -19.02 14.64
CA VAL A 183 84.89 -18.58 13.36
C VAL A 183 85.95 -19.62 12.98
N SER A 184 85.79 -20.25 11.81
CA SER A 184 86.75 -21.22 11.26
C SER A 184 87.54 -20.57 10.12
N GLU A 185 88.82 -20.30 10.35
CA GLU A 185 89.75 -19.85 9.31
C GLU A 185 90.59 -21.04 8.84
N LYS A 186 90.61 -21.31 7.54
CA LYS A 186 91.44 -22.37 6.93
C LYS A 186 92.43 -21.73 5.97
N THR A 187 93.72 -21.85 6.29
CA THR A 187 94.83 -21.47 5.40
C THR A 187 95.56 -22.73 4.96
N SER A 188 95.97 -22.78 3.69
CA SER A 188 96.75 -23.89 3.13
C SER A 188 97.93 -23.30 2.37
N GLU A 189 99.13 -23.54 2.87
CA GLU A 189 100.39 -23.13 2.25
C GLU A 189 101.26 -24.37 1.98
N GLY A 190 101.91 -24.40 0.82
CA GLY A 190 102.80 -25.49 0.43
C GLY A 190 104.01 -24.99 -0.36
N GLU A 191 105.17 -25.56 -0.05
CA GLU A 191 106.43 -25.35 -0.74
C GLU A 191 106.91 -26.66 -1.35
N SER A 192 107.36 -26.64 -2.60
CA SER A 192 108.01 -27.79 -3.23
C SER A 192 109.34 -27.39 -3.86
N VAL A 193 110.39 -28.17 -3.54
CA VAL A 193 111.77 -27.96 -3.98
C VAL A 193 112.21 -29.14 -4.84
N LYS A 194 112.57 -28.90 -6.11
CA LYS A 194 113.35 -29.84 -6.95
C LYS A 194 114.66 -29.18 -7.37
N ARG A 195 115.69 -29.98 -7.63
CA ARG A 195 117.14 -29.64 -7.74
C ARG A 195 117.55 -28.38 -8.54
N THR A 196 116.65 -27.67 -9.23
CA THR A 196 116.97 -26.38 -9.86
C THR A 196 115.84 -25.33 -9.81
N GLN A 197 114.66 -25.60 -9.20
CA GLN A 197 113.62 -24.58 -8.96
C GLN A 197 112.76 -24.91 -7.72
N VAL A 198 112.36 -23.86 -7.00
CA VAL A 198 111.41 -23.89 -5.87
C VAL A 198 110.16 -23.14 -6.29
N SER A 199 108.98 -23.71 -6.03
CA SER A 199 107.69 -23.02 -6.21
C SER A 199 106.84 -23.14 -4.96
N THR A 200 106.23 -22.02 -4.56
CA THR A 200 105.32 -21.89 -3.43
C THR A 200 103.95 -21.43 -3.90
N HIS A 201 102.88 -21.93 -3.25
CA HIS A 201 101.54 -21.37 -3.40
C HIS A 201 100.83 -21.31 -2.05
N GLY A 202 100.06 -20.25 -1.84
CA GLY A 202 99.21 -20.06 -0.65
C GLY A 202 97.85 -19.50 -1.07
N SER A 203 96.80 -19.99 -0.43
CA SER A 203 95.44 -19.47 -0.58
C SER A 203 94.71 -19.45 0.76
N ALA A 204 94.07 -18.33 1.08
CA ALA A 204 93.21 -18.14 2.25
C ALA A 204 91.80 -17.75 1.80
N SER A 205 90.78 -18.37 2.39
CA SER A 205 89.37 -18.03 2.17
C SER A 205 88.67 -17.81 3.51
N GLN A 206 88.00 -16.67 3.66
CA GLN A 206 87.28 -16.27 4.87
C GLN A 206 85.77 -16.19 4.56
N GLU A 207 84.97 -17.05 5.17
CA GLU A 207 83.50 -16.96 5.12
C GLU A 207 82.99 -16.21 6.36
N VAL A 208 82.13 -15.22 6.15
CA VAL A 208 81.48 -14.43 7.20
C VAL A 208 79.97 -14.60 7.07
N ASP A 209 79.37 -15.41 7.94
CA ASP A 209 77.92 -15.57 8.05
C ASP A 209 77.31 -14.36 8.77
N ARG A 210 76.58 -13.51 8.03
CA ARG A 210 75.74 -12.44 8.59
C ARG A 210 74.32 -12.97 8.80
N SER A 211 73.93 -13.24 10.04
CA SER A 211 72.52 -13.44 10.40
C SER A 211 71.84 -12.08 10.62
N VAL A 212 70.75 -11.83 9.88
CA VAL A 212 69.91 -10.62 10.00
C VAL A 212 68.69 -10.97 10.85
N SER A 213 68.54 -10.31 12.00
CA SER A 213 67.34 -10.38 12.82
C SER A 213 66.24 -9.47 12.24
N ILE A 214 65.25 -10.04 11.57
CA ILE A 214 64.01 -9.33 11.20
C ILE A 214 63.08 -9.34 12.41
N SER A 215 63.03 -8.24 13.15
CA SER A 215 61.93 -7.95 14.06
C SER A 215 60.76 -7.39 13.24
N ALA A 216 59.94 -8.27 12.67
CA ALA A 216 58.69 -7.89 12.02
C ALA A 216 57.67 -7.46 13.09
N LYS A 217 57.79 -6.22 13.57
CA LYS A 217 56.77 -5.58 14.40
C LYS A 217 55.62 -5.17 13.48
N SER A 218 54.69 -6.09 13.24
CA SER A 218 53.43 -5.78 12.57
C SER A 218 52.54 -5.00 13.54
N THR A 219 52.59 -3.67 13.46
CA THR A 219 51.60 -2.81 14.10
C THR A 219 50.33 -2.86 13.26
N VAL A 220 49.38 -3.70 13.63
CA VAL A 220 48.02 -3.64 13.06
C VAL A 220 47.21 -2.69 13.93
N THR A 221 46.97 -1.49 13.41
CA THR A 221 46.03 -0.53 14.00
C THR A 221 44.65 -1.18 14.06
N SER A 222 44.11 -1.33 15.27
CA SER A 222 42.80 -1.93 15.51
C SER A 222 41.71 -0.86 15.40
N GLU A 223 41.07 -0.75 14.25
CA GLU A 223 39.71 -0.22 14.19
C GLU A 223 38.77 -1.37 14.60
N THR A 224 38.18 -1.26 15.79
CA THR A 224 37.14 -2.20 16.23
C THR A 224 35.84 -1.85 15.51
N GLY A 225 35.78 -2.14 14.21
CA GLY A 225 34.56 -2.12 13.42
C GLY A 225 33.91 -3.50 13.46
N GLY A 226 32.95 -3.72 14.37
CA GLY A 226 32.07 -4.88 14.27
C GLY A 226 31.23 -4.75 13.00
N SER A 227 31.43 -5.63 12.02
CA SER A 227 30.57 -5.68 10.84
C SER A 227 29.34 -6.51 11.16
N THR A 228 28.17 -5.88 11.12
CA THR A 228 26.88 -6.57 11.11
C THR A 228 26.39 -6.65 9.66
N VAL A 229 26.06 -7.85 9.20
CA VAL A 229 25.40 -8.04 7.90
C VAL A 229 23.92 -8.26 8.21
N SER A 230 23.13 -7.19 8.07
CA SER A 230 21.68 -7.29 8.14
C SER A 230 21.16 -7.81 6.79
N ARG A 231 20.30 -8.83 6.84
CA ARG A 231 19.62 -9.38 5.65
C ARG A 231 18.16 -8.97 5.68
N ALA A 232 17.62 -8.56 4.54
CA ALA A 232 16.20 -8.26 4.44
C ALA A 232 15.37 -9.52 4.69
N ASN A 233 14.28 -9.37 5.43
CA ASN A 233 13.35 -10.46 5.68
C ASN A 233 12.71 -10.91 4.35
N GLU A 234 12.66 -12.21 4.13
CA GLU A 234 11.99 -12.79 2.97
C GLU A 234 10.60 -13.26 3.42
N SER A 235 9.56 -12.74 2.75
CA SER A 235 8.18 -13.14 2.99
C SER A 235 7.66 -13.88 1.76
N THR A 236 7.21 -15.12 1.99
CA THR A 236 6.50 -15.91 0.97
C THR A 236 5.01 -15.82 1.21
N TRP A 237 4.25 -15.71 0.13
CA TRP A 237 2.81 -15.54 0.20
C TRP A 237 2.09 -16.79 -0.29
N ARG A 238 0.97 -17.12 0.36
CA ARG A 238 0.03 -18.14 -0.10
C ARG A 238 -1.18 -17.45 -0.69
N VAL A 239 -1.49 -17.72 -1.95
CA VAL A 239 -2.73 -17.26 -2.59
C VAL A 239 -3.91 -17.97 -1.91
N VAL A 240 -4.87 -17.19 -1.46
CA VAL A 240 -6.11 -17.69 -0.84
C VAL A 240 -7.21 -17.59 -1.88
N PRO A 241 -7.96 -18.67 -2.18
CA PRO A 241 -9.11 -18.60 -3.06
C PRO A 241 -10.14 -17.67 -2.44
N SER A 242 -10.46 -16.59 -3.14
CA SER A 242 -11.47 -15.65 -2.70
C SER A 242 -12.49 -15.44 -3.81
N ALA A 243 -13.23 -16.49 -4.15
CA ALA A 243 -14.30 -16.43 -5.14
C ALA A 243 -15.31 -15.28 -4.85
N ASN A 244 -15.54 -15.01 -3.57
CA ASN A 244 -16.40 -13.90 -3.11
C ASN A 244 -15.83 -12.51 -3.45
N LEU A 245 -14.52 -12.37 -3.67
CA LEU A 245 -13.90 -11.08 -4.02
C LEU A 245 -14.23 -10.67 -5.45
N ASN A 246 -14.21 -11.61 -6.41
CA ASN A 246 -14.53 -11.32 -7.80
C ASN A 246 -15.92 -10.70 -7.92
N GLN A 247 -16.91 -11.27 -7.22
CA GLN A 247 -18.27 -10.74 -7.20
C GLN A 247 -18.35 -9.30 -6.64
N VAL A 248 -17.54 -8.98 -5.62
CA VAL A 248 -17.48 -7.63 -5.05
C VAL A 248 -16.91 -6.64 -6.07
N PHE A 249 -15.81 -7.00 -6.75
CA PHE A 249 -15.20 -6.15 -7.78
C PHE A 249 -16.14 -5.95 -8.97
N ILE A 250 -16.79 -7.02 -9.46
CA ILE A 250 -17.78 -6.94 -10.55
C ILE A 250 -18.90 -6.00 -10.16
N ALA A 251 -19.49 -6.16 -8.97
CA ALA A 251 -20.58 -5.32 -8.50
C ALA A 251 -20.17 -3.84 -8.44
N GLN A 252 -18.99 -3.53 -7.92
CA GLN A 252 -18.53 -2.14 -7.78
C GLN A 252 -18.18 -1.48 -9.12
N PHE A 253 -17.44 -2.17 -10.01
CA PHE A 253 -17.08 -1.60 -11.30
C PHE A 253 -18.27 -1.51 -12.26
N SER A 254 -19.17 -2.50 -12.26
CA SER A 254 -20.42 -2.41 -13.04
C SER A 254 -21.34 -1.33 -12.50
N GLN A 255 -21.43 -1.18 -11.17
CA GLN A 255 -22.12 -0.05 -10.55
C GLN A 255 -21.47 1.28 -10.91
N ALA A 256 -20.16 1.35 -11.16
CA ALA A 256 -19.55 2.58 -11.67
C ALA A 256 -19.87 2.87 -13.15
N GLY A 257 -20.42 1.90 -13.88
CA GLY A 257 -20.89 2.02 -15.26
C GLY A 257 -20.01 1.32 -16.31
N TYR A 258 -18.91 0.68 -15.90
CA TYR A 258 -18.01 -0.02 -16.82
C TYR A 258 -18.59 -1.35 -17.30
N ASP A 259 -18.21 -1.77 -18.50
CA ASP A 259 -18.48 -3.12 -18.98
C ASP A 259 -17.41 -4.07 -18.44
N VAL A 260 -17.77 -4.85 -17.42
CA VAL A 260 -16.80 -5.61 -16.64
C VAL A 260 -16.69 -7.03 -17.18
N ILE A 261 -15.48 -7.41 -17.59
CA ILE A 261 -15.17 -8.75 -18.11
C ILE A 261 -14.18 -9.43 -17.16
N GLU A 262 -14.58 -10.55 -16.58
CA GLU A 262 -13.69 -11.33 -15.72
C GLU A 262 -12.44 -11.78 -16.48
N ALA A 263 -11.26 -11.61 -15.88
CA ALA A 263 -10.01 -11.97 -16.55
C ALA A 263 -9.92 -13.44 -16.95
N ALA A 264 -10.58 -14.34 -16.20
CA ALA A 264 -10.68 -15.75 -16.55
C ALA A 264 -11.35 -15.98 -17.93
N MET A 265 -12.27 -15.10 -18.33
CA MET A 265 -12.94 -15.16 -19.64
C MET A 265 -12.09 -14.56 -20.77
N VAL A 266 -11.04 -13.84 -20.43
CA VAL A 266 -10.10 -13.17 -21.36
C VAL A 266 -8.86 -14.03 -21.60
N GLU A 267 -8.72 -15.14 -20.87
CA GLU A 267 -7.58 -16.03 -21.02
C GLU A 267 -7.38 -16.49 -22.47
N SER A 268 -6.11 -16.45 -22.89
CA SER A 268 -5.69 -16.85 -24.22
C SER A 268 -4.39 -17.66 -24.12
N GLU A 269 -3.87 -18.13 -25.25
CA GLU A 269 -2.58 -18.81 -25.26
C GLU A 269 -1.45 -17.94 -24.68
N LYS A 270 -1.56 -16.61 -24.81
CA LYS A 270 -0.55 -15.63 -24.36
C LYS A 270 -0.83 -15.08 -22.97
N PHE A 271 -2.09 -15.00 -22.56
CA PHE A 271 -2.50 -14.41 -21.29
C PHE A 271 -3.16 -15.45 -20.40
N LYS A 272 -2.55 -15.70 -19.24
CA LYS A 272 -3.04 -16.64 -18.25
C LYS A 272 -3.05 -15.97 -16.88
N VAL A 273 -4.20 -16.03 -16.19
CA VAL A 273 -4.35 -15.51 -14.83
C VAL A 273 -3.42 -16.24 -13.87
N SER A 274 -3.16 -17.54 -14.12
CA SER A 274 -2.22 -18.34 -13.32
C SER A 274 -0.78 -17.79 -13.31
N GLU A 275 -0.32 -17.14 -14.39
CA GLU A 275 1.02 -16.52 -14.42
C GLU A 275 1.07 -15.28 -13.50
N ILE A 276 -0.03 -14.53 -13.42
CA ILE A 276 -0.18 -13.37 -12.54
C ILE A 276 -0.21 -13.81 -11.07
N GLU A 277 -0.98 -14.86 -10.77
CA GLU A 277 -1.03 -15.45 -9.44
C GLU A 277 0.34 -15.99 -9.00
N ALA A 278 1.08 -16.63 -9.91
CA ALA A 278 2.42 -17.14 -9.64
C ALA A 278 3.42 -16.02 -9.31
N ASP A 279 3.41 -14.93 -10.09
CA ASP A 279 4.26 -13.77 -9.82
C ASP A 279 3.94 -13.14 -8.46
N TYR A 280 2.65 -12.91 -8.16
CA TYR A 280 2.21 -12.35 -6.89
C TYR A 280 2.41 -13.26 -5.67
N LYS A 281 2.63 -14.56 -5.89
CA LYS A 281 3.04 -15.51 -4.85
C LYS A 281 4.49 -15.27 -4.40
N SER A 282 5.36 -14.91 -5.35
CA SER A 282 6.81 -14.75 -5.12
C SER A 282 7.24 -13.33 -4.78
N GLY A 283 6.39 -12.32 -5.04
CA GLY A 283 6.70 -10.92 -4.77
C GLY A 283 5.52 -9.98 -4.97
N ASN A 284 5.76 -8.68 -4.86
CA ASN A 284 4.71 -7.64 -5.04
C ASN A 284 4.59 -7.14 -6.48
N ASP A 285 5.57 -7.49 -7.32
CA ASP A 285 5.67 -7.02 -8.69
C ASP A 285 5.52 -8.16 -9.68
N LEU A 286 4.87 -7.84 -10.79
CA LEU A 286 4.72 -8.73 -11.93
C LEU A 286 6.00 -8.71 -12.77
N GLN A 287 6.41 -9.89 -13.23
CA GLN A 287 7.61 -10.02 -14.05
C GLN A 287 7.41 -9.38 -15.43
N PRO A 288 8.47 -8.84 -16.07
CA PRO A 288 8.37 -8.22 -17.38
C PRO A 288 7.73 -9.11 -18.46
N LYS A 289 7.88 -10.45 -18.33
CA LYS A 289 7.20 -11.42 -19.20
C LYS A 289 5.69 -11.35 -19.03
N THR A 290 5.19 -11.48 -17.81
CA THR A 290 3.77 -11.43 -17.44
C THR A 290 3.15 -10.09 -17.83
N LEU A 291 3.88 -8.98 -17.67
CA LEU A 291 3.41 -7.67 -18.12
C LEU A 291 3.16 -7.59 -19.63
N ARG A 292 4.05 -8.19 -20.43
CA ARG A 292 3.88 -8.28 -21.88
C ARG A 292 2.74 -9.22 -22.25
N SER A 293 2.59 -10.34 -21.55
CA SER A 293 1.48 -11.28 -21.71
C SER A 293 0.13 -10.60 -21.47
N ILE A 294 -0.02 -9.85 -20.38
CA ILE A 294 -1.21 -9.05 -20.06
C ILE A 294 -1.50 -8.07 -21.19
N ALA A 295 -0.53 -7.25 -21.57
CA ALA A 295 -0.73 -6.24 -22.60
C ALA A 295 -1.14 -6.85 -23.95
N ALA A 296 -0.59 -8.03 -24.30
CA ALA A 296 -0.93 -8.74 -25.52
C ALA A 296 -2.34 -9.34 -25.46
N GLY A 297 -2.69 -10.04 -24.37
CA GLY A 297 -4.01 -10.65 -24.21
C GLY A 297 -5.14 -9.63 -24.18
N MET A 298 -4.95 -8.53 -23.44
CA MET A 298 -5.97 -7.48 -23.38
C MET A 298 -6.19 -6.78 -24.73
N LYS A 299 -5.13 -6.59 -25.54
CA LYS A 299 -5.25 -6.06 -26.90
C LYS A 299 -5.96 -7.03 -27.85
N GLU A 300 -5.65 -8.31 -27.75
CA GLU A 300 -6.26 -9.37 -28.55
C GLU A 300 -7.77 -9.47 -28.26
N ALA A 301 -8.16 -9.33 -26.99
CA ALA A 301 -9.56 -9.28 -26.57
C ALA A 301 -10.24 -7.90 -26.74
N GLN A 302 -9.52 -6.91 -27.29
CA GLN A 302 -10.00 -5.53 -27.47
C GLN A 302 -10.46 -4.84 -26.17
N ILE A 303 -9.89 -5.21 -25.03
CA ILE A 303 -10.23 -4.62 -23.73
C ILE A 303 -9.23 -3.49 -23.42
N PRO A 304 -9.67 -2.22 -23.38
CA PRO A 304 -8.78 -1.07 -23.24
C PRO A 304 -8.19 -0.90 -21.83
N TYR A 305 -8.86 -1.41 -20.80
CA TYR A 305 -8.46 -1.23 -19.41
C TYR A 305 -8.33 -2.53 -18.63
N ILE A 306 -7.30 -2.63 -17.80
CA ILE A 306 -7.14 -3.72 -16.83
C ILE A 306 -6.80 -3.19 -15.44
N ALA A 307 -7.57 -3.59 -14.43
CA ALA A 307 -7.27 -3.37 -13.02
C ALA A 307 -6.47 -4.55 -12.45
N LEU A 308 -5.34 -4.26 -11.80
CA LEU A 308 -4.45 -5.26 -11.22
C LEU A 308 -4.18 -4.89 -9.77
N GLY A 309 -4.25 -5.86 -8.86
CA GLY A 309 -3.94 -5.59 -7.46
C GLY A 309 -3.75 -6.81 -6.58
N THR A 310 -3.27 -6.55 -5.37
CA THR A 310 -3.12 -7.56 -4.31
C THR A 310 -3.89 -7.13 -3.06
N LEU A 311 -4.42 -8.14 -2.35
CA LEU A 311 -5.01 -7.99 -1.03
C LEU A 311 -4.20 -8.86 -0.06
N ASP A 312 -3.36 -8.20 0.73
CA ASP A 312 -2.39 -8.83 1.60
C ASP A 312 -3.01 -9.00 2.99
N VAL A 313 -3.41 -10.22 3.32
CA VAL A 313 -4.03 -10.57 4.59
C VAL A 313 -2.94 -10.65 5.66
N GLY A 314 -3.05 -9.77 6.65
CA GLY A 314 -2.21 -9.75 7.85
C GLY A 314 -2.60 -10.84 8.84
N PHE A 315 -1.78 -10.99 9.88
CA PHE A 315 -2.03 -11.96 10.94
C PHE A 315 -3.28 -11.60 11.76
N PRO A 316 -4.05 -12.60 12.22
CA PRO A 316 -5.15 -12.36 13.16
C PRO A 316 -4.59 -11.83 14.48
N ALA A 317 -5.17 -10.74 14.97
CA ALA A 317 -4.91 -10.18 16.28
C ALA A 317 -6.20 -10.17 17.12
N LYS A 318 -6.09 -10.21 18.44
CA LYS A 318 -7.24 -9.96 19.30
C LYS A 318 -7.48 -8.45 19.42
N ASP A 319 -8.72 -8.04 19.20
CA ASP A 319 -9.14 -6.66 19.42
C ASP A 319 -9.25 -6.38 20.92
N ALA A 320 -8.50 -5.38 21.40
CA ALA A 320 -8.39 -5.09 22.83
C ALA A 320 -9.68 -4.52 23.45
N GLN A 321 -10.60 -3.98 22.64
CA GLN A 321 -11.84 -3.37 23.13
C GLN A 321 -13.00 -4.36 23.15
N THR A 322 -13.08 -5.23 22.14
CA THR A 322 -14.22 -6.14 21.94
C THR A 322 -13.91 -7.59 22.32
N GLY A 323 -12.64 -7.96 22.42
CA GLY A 323 -12.22 -9.36 22.60
C GLY A 323 -12.38 -10.23 21.34
N LEU A 324 -12.91 -9.68 20.25
CA LEU A 324 -13.11 -10.35 18.97
C LEU A 324 -11.79 -10.50 18.20
N VAL A 325 -11.78 -11.36 17.18
CA VAL A 325 -10.63 -11.47 16.28
C VAL A 325 -10.69 -10.33 15.27
N ARG A 326 -9.56 -9.67 15.06
CA ARG A 326 -9.34 -8.61 14.08
C ARG A 326 -8.30 -9.07 13.07
N VAL A 327 -8.64 -8.95 11.79
CA VAL A 327 -7.72 -9.23 10.68
C VAL A 327 -7.57 -7.94 9.87
N SER A 328 -6.33 -7.56 9.57
CA SER A 328 -6.03 -6.45 8.67
C SER A 328 -5.75 -6.97 7.26
N VAL A 329 -6.11 -6.18 6.25
CA VAL A 329 -5.85 -6.44 4.84
C VAL A 329 -5.26 -5.18 4.23
N THR A 330 -4.08 -5.28 3.65
CA THR A 330 -3.45 -4.20 2.90
C THR A 330 -3.76 -4.36 1.42
N VAL A 331 -4.32 -3.32 0.80
CA VAL A 331 -4.63 -3.34 -0.63
C VAL A 331 -3.61 -2.53 -1.41
N ASN A 332 -3.16 -3.08 -2.54
CA ASN A 332 -2.39 -2.36 -3.54
C ASN A 332 -3.05 -2.58 -4.90
N ALA A 333 -3.38 -1.51 -5.63
CA ALA A 333 -4.09 -1.66 -6.90
C ALA A 333 -3.71 -0.61 -7.94
N LYS A 334 -3.80 -0.96 -9.21
CA LYS A 334 -3.53 -0.06 -10.34
C LYS A 334 -4.41 -0.42 -11.54
N VAL A 335 -4.82 0.60 -12.28
CA VAL A 335 -5.57 0.48 -13.53
C VAL A 335 -4.67 0.90 -14.67
N TRP A 336 -4.53 0.01 -15.65
CA TRP A 336 -3.70 0.19 -16.82
C TRP A 336 -4.56 0.46 -18.05
N ASP A 337 -4.10 1.41 -18.84
CA ASP A 337 -4.57 1.69 -20.20
C ASP A 337 -3.66 0.97 -21.18
N VAL A 338 -4.22 -0.04 -21.85
CA VAL A 338 -3.53 -0.91 -22.82
C VAL A 338 -3.85 -0.54 -24.27
N THR A 339 -4.60 0.55 -24.51
CA THR A 339 -4.94 1.01 -25.87
C THR A 339 -3.69 1.38 -26.68
N ARG A 340 -2.61 1.77 -25.99
CA ARG A 340 -1.35 2.19 -26.61
C ARG A 340 -0.35 1.03 -26.71
N PRO A 341 0.67 1.15 -27.59
CA PRO A 341 1.76 0.16 -27.69
C PRO A 341 2.39 -0.19 -26.33
N ILE A 342 2.63 0.84 -25.51
CA ILE A 342 3.17 0.72 -24.15
C ILE A 342 2.04 1.02 -23.15
N PRO A 343 1.66 0.07 -22.28
CA PRO A 343 0.65 0.30 -21.25
C PRO A 343 1.03 1.43 -20.31
N ARG A 344 0.04 2.21 -19.85
CA ARG A 344 0.24 3.29 -18.88
C ARG A 344 -0.68 3.12 -17.69
N THR A 345 -0.16 3.31 -16.49
CA THR A 345 -0.99 3.42 -15.29
C THR A 345 -1.80 4.71 -15.38
N ARG A 346 -3.13 4.59 -15.34
CA ARG A 346 -4.05 5.74 -15.30
C ARG A 346 -4.44 6.06 -13.87
N ALA A 347 -4.90 5.06 -13.14
CA ALA A 347 -5.24 5.19 -11.72
C ALA A 347 -4.46 4.19 -10.90
N ALA A 348 -4.18 4.52 -9.65
CA ALA A 348 -3.58 3.62 -8.67
C ALA A 348 -4.11 3.95 -7.28
N VAL A 349 -4.23 2.93 -6.45
CA VAL A 349 -4.49 3.02 -5.01
C VAL A 349 -3.27 2.44 -4.32
N GLY A 350 -2.66 3.26 -3.46
CA GLY A 350 -1.45 2.87 -2.72
C GLY A 350 -1.75 1.83 -1.63
N PRO A 351 -0.76 1.45 -0.82
CA PRO A 351 -0.97 0.53 0.28
C PRO A 351 -1.95 1.16 1.29
N VAL A 352 -3.20 0.70 1.30
CA VAL A 352 -4.21 1.11 2.27
C VAL A 352 -4.63 -0.09 3.09
N VAL A 353 -4.66 0.08 4.42
CA VAL A 353 -4.99 -0.98 5.35
C VAL A 353 -6.45 -0.87 5.76
N TYR A 354 -7.19 -1.95 5.58
CA TYR A 354 -8.55 -2.13 6.07
C TYR A 354 -8.55 -3.23 7.13
N SER A 355 -9.52 -3.20 8.04
CA SER A 355 -9.66 -4.26 9.04
C SER A 355 -11.09 -4.77 9.14
N GLY A 356 -11.21 -6.08 9.33
CA GLY A 356 -12.46 -6.76 9.65
C GLY A 356 -12.38 -7.35 11.05
N VAL A 357 -13.51 -7.32 11.75
CA VAL A 357 -13.68 -7.95 13.06
C VAL A 357 -14.71 -9.06 12.96
N GLY A 358 -14.54 -10.11 13.77
CA GLY A 358 -15.45 -11.24 13.81
C GLY A 358 -15.18 -12.17 15.02
N PRO A 359 -16.16 -13.01 15.38
CA PRO A 359 -16.01 -14.01 16.45
C PRO A 359 -14.98 -15.09 16.12
N SER A 360 -14.68 -15.32 14.84
CA SER A 360 -13.65 -16.25 14.36
C SER A 360 -12.66 -15.55 13.43
N GLU A 361 -11.48 -16.15 13.23
CA GLU A 361 -10.50 -15.67 12.26
C GLU A 361 -11.05 -15.66 10.83
N GLU A 362 -11.79 -16.70 10.45
CA GLU A 362 -12.37 -16.82 9.10
C GLU A 362 -13.38 -15.71 8.82
N GLU A 363 -14.26 -15.42 9.79
CA GLU A 363 -15.25 -14.36 9.65
C GLU A 363 -14.60 -12.97 9.65
N ALA A 364 -13.64 -12.74 10.55
CA ALA A 364 -12.88 -11.50 10.59
C ALA A 364 -12.12 -11.26 9.27
N ARG A 365 -11.52 -12.31 8.70
CA ARG A 365 -10.83 -12.27 7.40
C ARG A 365 -11.79 -11.99 6.25
N GLY A 366 -12.92 -12.68 6.19
CA GLY A 366 -13.95 -12.46 5.18
C GLY A 366 -14.48 -11.02 5.21
N ASN A 367 -14.75 -10.49 6.40
CA ASN A 367 -15.17 -9.11 6.60
C ASN A 367 -14.08 -8.12 6.17
N ALA A 368 -12.82 -8.40 6.52
CA ALA A 368 -11.69 -7.54 6.15
C ALA A 368 -11.49 -7.49 4.63
N LEU A 369 -11.50 -8.65 3.96
CA LEU A 369 -11.37 -8.78 2.51
C LEU A 369 -12.52 -8.07 1.79
N LYS A 370 -13.75 -8.24 2.24
CA LYS A 370 -14.93 -7.55 1.67
C LYS A 370 -14.85 -6.04 1.85
N SER A 371 -14.43 -5.56 3.02
CA SER A 371 -14.26 -4.12 3.29
C SER A 371 -13.15 -3.52 2.43
N ALA A 372 -12.02 -4.21 2.34
CA ALA A 372 -10.87 -3.85 1.52
C ALA A 372 -11.22 -3.76 0.03
N ALA A 373 -11.89 -4.78 -0.51
CA ALA A 373 -12.31 -4.81 -1.90
C ALA A 373 -13.33 -3.72 -2.25
N ASN A 374 -14.34 -3.50 -1.40
CA ASN A 374 -15.33 -2.43 -1.62
C ASN A 374 -14.65 -1.06 -1.67
N SER A 375 -13.81 -0.76 -0.67
CA SER A 375 -13.17 0.54 -0.54
C SER A 375 -12.16 0.79 -1.66
N ALA A 376 -11.34 -0.22 -2.01
CA ALA A 376 -10.38 -0.10 -3.10
C ALA A 376 -11.05 0.04 -4.47
N SER A 377 -12.15 -0.68 -4.72
CA SER A 377 -12.93 -0.55 -5.96
C SER A 377 -13.57 0.83 -6.05
N GLN A 378 -14.14 1.31 -4.95
CA GLN A 378 -14.72 2.65 -4.89
C GLN A 378 -13.66 3.71 -5.20
N GLU A 379 -12.50 3.65 -4.54
CA GLU A 379 -11.43 4.61 -4.74
C GLU A 379 -10.87 4.59 -6.17
N LEU A 380 -10.67 3.39 -6.74
CA LEU A 380 -10.28 3.25 -8.14
C LEU A 380 -11.34 3.84 -9.07
N SER A 381 -12.61 3.50 -8.89
CA SER A 381 -13.70 3.99 -9.73
C SER A 381 -13.86 5.51 -9.66
N SER A 382 -13.66 6.09 -8.48
CA SER A 382 -13.67 7.54 -8.23
C SER A 382 -12.53 8.22 -8.98
N ARG A 383 -11.28 7.72 -8.82
CA ARG A 383 -10.11 8.20 -9.57
C ARG A 383 -10.34 8.09 -11.08
N MET A 384 -10.91 6.98 -11.55
CA MET A 384 -11.18 6.78 -12.96
C MET A 384 -12.24 7.73 -13.51
N THR A 385 -13.28 7.99 -12.71
CA THR A 385 -14.34 8.96 -13.02
C THR A 385 -13.79 10.37 -13.16
N THR A 386 -12.94 10.81 -12.22
CA THR A 386 -12.29 12.13 -12.27
C THR A 386 -11.40 12.27 -13.50
N MET A 387 -10.77 11.18 -13.96
CA MET A 387 -9.96 11.16 -15.19
C MET A 387 -10.79 11.12 -16.48
N GLY A 388 -12.12 11.01 -16.38
CA GLY A 388 -13.02 10.93 -17.52
C GLY A 388 -12.86 9.64 -18.32
N LEU A 389 -12.50 8.53 -17.68
CA LEU A 389 -12.38 7.24 -18.35
C LEU A 389 -13.76 6.79 -18.89
N ARG A 390 -13.69 6.34 -20.15
CA ARG A 390 -14.73 5.84 -21.07
C ARG A 390 -15.62 4.75 -20.54
#